data_AF-A0A7R9V873-F1
#
_entry.id   AF-A0A7R9V873-F1
#
_cell.length_a   1.000
_cell.length_b   1.000
_cell.length_c   1.000
_cell.angle_alpha   90.00
_cell.angle_beta   90.00
_cell.angle_gamma   90.00
#
_symmetry.space_group_name_H-M   'P 1'
#
loop_
_entity.id
_entity.type
_entity.pdbx_description
1 polymer ?
#
loop_
_entity_poly.entity_id
_entity_poly.type
_entity_poly.pdbx_seq_one_letter_code
_entity_poly.pdbx_strand_id
1 'polypeptide(L)'
;RHADSAAAAPSVRDHDRPISALGQRQAADAAAKLAALGWVPEVVLASNARRTRQTLEAMTDGLPGLEDADTHMYGSLYTIAALDGQTRQHIEECLLEVVPDRVTCVAVVGHNKGMEEAASSMAGAAVKLTPGSAALMEVAATSWKDVLGDHKAELKKGIKDEDWSTHRGVTWRLESVITPAEASA
;
A
#
# COMPACT_ATOMS: atom_id res chain seq x y z
N ARG A 1 0.20 -1.00 4.86
CA ARG A 1 1.39 -1.75 5.34
C ARG A 1 0.93 -3.08 5.93
N HIS A 2 1.67 -4.17 5.77
CA HIS A 2 1.32 -5.45 6.43
C HIS A 2 1.17 -5.33 7.95
N ALA A 3 0.39 -6.24 8.55
CA ALA A 3 0.17 -6.33 10.00
C ALA A 3 1.40 -6.84 10.75
N ASP A 4 1.37 -6.78 12.08
CA ASP A 4 2.50 -7.20 12.93
C ASP A 4 2.95 -8.64 12.60
N SER A 5 4.27 -8.83 12.58
CA SER A 5 4.89 -10.10 12.20
C SER A 5 5.57 -10.74 13.39
N ALA A 6 5.37 -12.06 13.54
CA ALA A 6 6.02 -12.81 14.60
C ALA A 6 7.55 -12.69 14.49
N ALA A 7 8.23 -12.78 15.65
CA ALA A 7 9.66 -12.95 15.67
C ALA A 7 10.04 -14.19 14.85
N ALA A 8 11.05 -14.07 13.99
CA ALA A 8 11.53 -15.21 13.24
C ALA A 8 12.15 -16.22 14.22
N ALA A 9 11.74 -17.49 14.16
CA ALA A 9 12.59 -18.55 14.69
C ALA A 9 13.93 -18.52 13.91
N PRO A 10 15.07 -18.91 14.50
CA PRO A 10 16.39 -18.77 13.88
C PRO A 10 16.55 -19.39 12.48
N SER A 11 15.70 -20.36 12.13
CA SER A 11 15.68 -21.05 10.84
C SER A 11 14.75 -20.45 9.78
N VAL A 12 13.99 -19.40 10.10
CA VAL A 12 12.98 -18.83 9.20
C VAL A 12 13.55 -17.60 8.49
N ARG A 13 13.57 -17.63 7.16
CA ARG A 13 13.94 -16.47 6.33
C ARG A 13 12.97 -15.32 6.57
N ASP A 14 13.42 -14.07 6.51
CA ASP A 14 12.54 -12.92 6.77
C ASP A 14 11.27 -12.92 5.89
N HIS A 15 11.43 -13.26 4.60
CA HIS A 15 10.33 -13.37 3.63
C HIS A 15 9.22 -14.35 4.07
N ASP A 16 9.58 -15.41 4.78
CA ASP A 16 8.69 -16.48 5.22
C ASP A 16 8.11 -16.27 6.62
N ARG A 17 8.42 -15.12 7.26
CA ARG A 17 7.88 -14.82 8.59
C ARG A 17 6.36 -14.64 8.53
N PRO A 18 5.60 -15.33 9.40
CA PRO A 18 4.15 -15.15 9.47
C PRO A 18 3.77 -13.85 10.19
N ILE A 19 2.50 -13.47 10.07
CA ILE A 19 1.92 -12.48 11.00
C ILE A 19 1.82 -13.09 12.41
N SER A 20 1.86 -12.24 13.45
CA SER A 20 1.63 -12.66 14.83
C SER A 20 0.12 -12.76 15.13
N ALA A 21 -0.24 -13.28 16.30
CA ALA A 21 -1.63 -13.23 16.77
C ALA A 21 -2.13 -11.78 16.95
N LEU A 22 -1.22 -10.85 17.29
CA LEU A 22 -1.52 -9.42 17.26
C LEU A 22 -1.78 -8.95 15.82
N GLY A 23 -0.93 -9.34 14.88
CA GLY A 23 -1.09 -9.02 13.46
C GLY A 23 -2.41 -9.50 12.87
N GLN A 24 -2.89 -10.68 13.27
CA GLN A 24 -4.21 -11.17 12.86
C GLN A 24 -5.34 -10.23 13.33
N ARG A 25 -5.32 -9.81 14.60
CA ARG A 25 -6.31 -8.87 15.14
C ARG A 25 -6.21 -7.49 14.47
N GLN A 26 -4.98 -7.03 14.21
CA GLN A 26 -4.74 -5.76 13.53
C GLN A 26 -5.30 -5.77 12.10
N ALA A 27 -5.10 -6.85 11.36
CA ALA A 27 -5.62 -7.02 10.01
C ALA A 27 -7.16 -7.03 10.01
N ALA A 28 -7.77 -7.79 10.92
CA ALA A 28 -9.23 -7.84 11.05
C ALA A 28 -9.83 -6.47 11.43
N ASP A 29 -9.21 -5.72 12.34
CA ASP A 29 -9.67 -4.37 12.72
C ASP A 29 -9.48 -3.35 11.57
N ALA A 30 -8.38 -3.43 10.83
CA ALA A 30 -8.19 -2.62 9.63
C ALA A 30 -9.27 -2.92 8.57
N ALA A 31 -9.58 -4.20 8.34
CA ALA A 31 -10.65 -4.62 7.42
C ALA A 31 -12.01 -4.03 7.82
N ALA A 32 -12.40 -4.17 9.09
CA ALA A 32 -13.66 -3.63 9.60
C ALA A 32 -13.75 -2.10 9.44
N LYS A 33 -12.64 -1.38 9.66
CA LYS A 33 -12.56 0.07 9.45
C LYS A 33 -12.70 0.44 7.97
N LEU A 34 -12.03 -0.28 7.07
CA LEU A 34 -12.17 -0.07 5.63
C LEU A 34 -13.61 -0.30 5.16
N ALA A 35 -14.24 -1.39 5.62
CA ALA A 35 -15.62 -1.72 5.27
C ALA A 35 -16.59 -0.62 5.74
N ALA A 36 -16.43 -0.13 6.96
CA ALA A 36 -17.25 0.95 7.51
C ALA A 36 -17.09 2.27 6.74
N LEU A 37 -15.92 2.51 6.16
CA LEU A 37 -15.64 3.69 5.33
C LEU A 37 -16.01 3.50 3.85
N GLY A 38 -16.39 2.28 3.43
CA GLY A 38 -16.70 1.96 2.04
C GLY A 38 -15.47 1.79 1.13
N TRP A 39 -14.27 1.62 1.70
CA TRP A 39 -13.03 1.43 0.94
C TRP A 39 -12.80 -0.06 0.66
N VAL A 40 -13.59 -0.62 -0.26
CA VAL A 40 -13.49 -2.01 -0.70
C VAL A 40 -12.69 -2.07 -2.00
N PRO A 41 -11.48 -2.65 -2.02
CA PRO A 41 -10.65 -2.68 -3.22
C PRO A 41 -11.18 -3.69 -4.24
N GLU A 42 -11.14 -3.32 -5.51
CA GLU A 42 -11.45 -4.22 -6.65
C GLU A 42 -10.18 -4.89 -7.18
N VAL A 43 -9.02 -4.27 -6.95
CA VAL A 43 -7.69 -4.81 -7.30
C VAL A 43 -6.77 -4.69 -6.08
N VAL A 44 -5.96 -5.71 -5.84
CA VAL A 44 -4.96 -5.74 -4.78
C VAL A 44 -3.57 -5.97 -5.37
N LEU A 45 -2.64 -5.05 -5.12
CA LEU A 45 -1.23 -5.23 -5.42
C LEU A 45 -0.49 -5.53 -4.11
N ALA A 46 0.08 -6.71 -3.96
CA ALA A 46 0.69 -7.12 -2.70
C ALA A 46 2.09 -7.69 -2.87
N SER A 47 2.95 -7.46 -1.87
CA SER A 47 4.20 -8.22 -1.79
C SER A 47 3.90 -9.70 -1.60
N ASN A 48 4.69 -10.55 -2.24
CA ASN A 48 4.56 -12.01 -2.11
C ASN A 48 5.14 -12.57 -0.79
N ALA A 49 5.62 -11.73 0.13
CA ALA A 49 6.05 -12.17 1.46
C ALA A 49 4.90 -12.86 2.21
N ARG A 50 5.22 -13.78 3.13
CA ARG A 50 4.19 -14.53 3.86
C ARG A 50 3.31 -13.61 4.71
N ARG A 51 3.91 -12.65 5.40
CA ARG A 51 3.19 -11.70 6.26
C ARG A 51 2.20 -10.80 5.52
N THR A 52 2.50 -10.41 4.28
CA THR A 52 1.56 -9.63 3.45
C THR A 52 0.39 -10.48 2.98
N ARG A 53 0.65 -11.71 2.51
CA ARG A 53 -0.39 -12.69 2.17
C ARG A 53 -1.33 -12.98 3.35
N GLN A 54 -0.76 -13.29 4.52
CA GLN A 54 -1.56 -13.57 5.71
C GLN A 54 -2.28 -12.34 6.26
N THR A 55 -1.76 -11.12 6.02
CA THR A 55 -2.50 -9.90 6.33
C THR A 55 -3.79 -9.83 5.51
N LEU A 56 -3.71 -10.07 4.19
CA LEU A 56 -4.88 -10.11 3.31
C LEU A 56 -5.87 -11.21 3.70
N GLU A 57 -5.37 -12.43 3.94
CA GLU A 57 -6.19 -13.56 4.39
C GLU A 57 -6.96 -13.22 5.68
N ALA A 58 -6.32 -12.55 6.64
CA ALA A 58 -6.95 -12.14 7.89
C ALA A 58 -7.92 -10.95 7.73
N MET A 59 -7.91 -10.25 6.59
CA MET A 59 -8.82 -9.16 6.29
C MET A 59 -10.13 -9.63 5.65
N THR A 60 -10.14 -10.79 5.00
CA THR A 60 -11.27 -11.26 4.17
C THR A 60 -12.61 -11.24 4.91
N ASP A 61 -12.68 -11.80 6.12
CA ASP A 61 -13.94 -11.85 6.90
C ASP A 61 -14.45 -10.45 7.31
N GLY A 62 -13.53 -9.48 7.46
CA GLY A 62 -13.85 -8.13 7.93
C GLY A 62 -14.10 -7.11 6.81
N LEU A 63 -13.82 -7.47 5.55
CA LEU A 63 -13.97 -6.61 4.38
C LEU A 63 -14.65 -7.38 3.25
N PRO A 64 -15.98 -7.54 3.31
CA PRO A 64 -16.73 -8.23 2.26
C PRO A 64 -16.45 -7.64 0.87
N GLY A 65 -16.15 -8.51 -0.09
CA GLY A 65 -15.77 -8.14 -1.45
C GLY A 65 -14.26 -8.16 -1.69
N LEU A 66 -13.43 -8.21 -0.64
CA LEU A 66 -11.99 -8.40 -0.78
C LEU A 66 -11.64 -9.77 -1.39
N GLU A 67 -12.43 -10.80 -1.11
CA GLU A 67 -12.30 -12.13 -1.70
C GLU A 67 -12.49 -12.15 -3.22
N ASP A 68 -13.25 -11.20 -3.75
CA ASP A 68 -13.52 -11.06 -5.18
C ASP A 68 -12.51 -10.14 -5.88
N ALA A 69 -11.63 -9.48 -5.13
CA ALA A 69 -10.66 -8.54 -5.67
C ALA A 69 -9.59 -9.26 -6.52
N ASP A 70 -9.28 -8.70 -7.69
CA ASP A 70 -8.23 -9.21 -8.55
C ASP A 70 -6.85 -8.96 -7.91
N THR A 71 -6.24 -10.02 -7.40
CA THR A 71 -5.07 -9.93 -6.52
C THR A 71 -3.78 -10.33 -7.23
N HIS A 72 -2.84 -9.38 -7.33
CA HIS A 72 -1.55 -9.52 -7.99
C HIS A 72 -0.40 -9.50 -6.98
N MET A 73 0.46 -10.52 -7.04
CA MET A 73 1.55 -10.74 -6.09
C MET A 73 2.91 -10.39 -6.70
N TYR A 74 3.60 -9.41 -6.12
CA TYR A 74 4.88 -8.89 -6.61
C TYR A 74 6.01 -9.15 -5.62
N GLY A 75 7.05 -9.88 -6.05
CA GLY A 75 8.30 -9.96 -5.27
C GLY A 75 9.01 -8.62 -5.15
N SER A 76 8.85 -7.74 -6.15
CA SER A 76 9.44 -6.40 -6.19
C SER A 76 8.90 -5.47 -5.10
N LEU A 77 7.63 -5.61 -4.70
CA LEU A 77 7.05 -4.86 -3.56
C LEU A 77 7.69 -5.23 -2.20
N TYR A 78 8.43 -6.35 -2.12
CA TYR A 78 9.30 -6.68 -0.98
C TYR A 78 10.67 -6.01 -1.11
N THR A 79 11.34 -6.19 -2.25
CA THR A 79 12.74 -5.76 -2.42
C THR A 79 12.87 -4.24 -2.56
N ILE A 80 11.99 -3.58 -3.31
CA ILE A 80 12.03 -2.14 -3.55
C ILE A 80 11.64 -1.35 -2.30
N ALA A 81 10.82 -1.94 -1.41
CA ALA A 81 10.47 -1.31 -0.14
C ALA A 81 11.66 -1.10 0.81
N ALA A 82 12.80 -1.76 0.55
CA ALA A 82 14.06 -1.57 1.25
C ALA A 82 14.99 -0.53 0.58
N LEU A 83 14.62 -0.01 -0.60
CA LEU A 83 15.35 1.02 -1.33
C LEU A 83 14.65 2.37 -1.15
N ASP A 84 15.36 3.35 -0.58
CA ASP A 84 14.80 4.68 -0.32
C ASP A 84 14.34 5.36 -1.62
N GLY A 85 13.13 5.92 -1.60
CA GLY A 85 12.61 6.81 -2.65
C GLY A 85 12.09 6.14 -3.92
N GLN A 86 12.18 4.81 -4.05
CA GLN A 86 11.77 4.09 -5.29
C GLN A 86 10.36 3.49 -5.22
N THR A 87 9.80 3.34 -4.01
CA THR A 87 8.57 2.57 -3.83
C THR A 87 7.36 3.22 -4.49
N ARG A 88 7.25 4.55 -4.48
CA ARG A 88 6.15 5.26 -5.16
C ARG A 88 6.10 4.93 -6.65
N GLN A 89 7.22 5.15 -7.35
CA GLN A 89 7.32 4.90 -8.78
C GLN A 89 7.00 3.43 -9.11
N HIS A 90 7.52 2.49 -8.31
CA HIS A 90 7.24 1.08 -8.53
C HIS A 90 5.75 0.71 -8.35
N ILE A 91 5.07 1.32 -7.37
CA ILE A 91 3.61 1.16 -7.22
C ILE A 91 2.89 1.68 -8.46
N GLU A 92 3.25 2.87 -8.95
CA GLU A 92 2.70 3.49 -10.15
C GLU A 92 2.87 2.60 -11.39
N GLU A 93 4.03 1.98 -11.55
CA GLU A 93 4.30 1.02 -12.64
C GLU A 93 3.43 -0.24 -12.53
N CYS A 94 3.29 -0.81 -11.33
CA CYS A 94 2.39 -1.96 -11.10
C CYS A 94 0.91 -1.59 -11.35
N LEU A 95 0.46 -0.39 -10.97
CA LEU A 95 -0.90 0.07 -11.23
C LEU A 95 -1.19 0.07 -12.74
N LEU A 96 -0.27 0.60 -13.56
CA LEU A 96 -0.43 0.63 -15.02
C LEU A 96 -0.45 -0.75 -15.68
N GLU A 97 0.21 -1.72 -15.06
CA GLU A 97 0.34 -3.05 -15.63
C GLU A 97 -1.00 -3.80 -15.58
N VAL A 98 -1.75 -3.66 -14.49
CA VAL A 98 -2.89 -4.55 -14.20
C VAL A 98 -4.21 -3.84 -13.92
N VAL A 99 -4.22 -2.54 -13.60
CA VAL A 99 -5.44 -1.84 -13.20
C VAL A 99 -6.13 -1.19 -14.41
N PRO A 100 -7.33 -1.64 -14.79
CA PRO A 100 -8.10 -1.00 -15.86
C PRO A 100 -8.82 0.26 -15.36
N ASP A 101 -9.09 1.21 -16.26
CA ASP A 101 -9.72 2.51 -15.94
C ASP A 101 -11.12 2.44 -15.31
N ARG A 102 -11.79 1.28 -15.38
CA ARG A 102 -13.08 1.07 -14.70
C ARG A 102 -12.96 0.84 -13.19
N VAL A 103 -11.79 0.42 -12.71
CA VAL A 103 -11.54 0.16 -11.29
C VAL A 103 -11.39 1.49 -10.58
N THR A 104 -12.06 1.64 -9.45
CA THR A 104 -12.11 2.87 -8.66
C THR A 104 -11.41 2.76 -7.33
N CYS A 105 -11.24 1.54 -6.80
CA CYS A 105 -10.53 1.31 -5.53
C CYS A 105 -9.45 0.24 -5.70
N VAL A 106 -8.21 0.58 -5.35
CA VAL A 106 -7.05 -0.33 -5.36
C VAL A 106 -6.40 -0.33 -3.99
N ALA A 107 -6.05 -1.51 -3.49
CA ALA A 107 -5.22 -1.65 -2.30
C ALA A 107 -3.79 -2.02 -2.67
N VAL A 108 -2.81 -1.39 -2.00
CA VAL A 108 -1.39 -1.74 -2.13
C VAL A 108 -0.85 -2.19 -0.78
N VAL A 109 -0.40 -3.44 -0.69
CA VAL A 109 0.01 -4.06 0.58
C VAL A 109 1.49 -4.46 0.53
N GLY A 110 2.33 -3.63 1.14
CA GLY A 110 3.77 -3.85 1.21
C GLY A 110 4.38 -3.58 2.58
N HIS A 111 5.65 -3.17 2.57
CA HIS A 111 6.51 -3.05 3.73
C HIS A 111 6.94 -1.61 3.98
N ASN A 112 7.23 -1.29 5.24
CA ASN A 112 8.03 -0.11 5.54
C ASN A 112 9.51 -0.43 5.29
N LYS A 113 10.32 0.57 4.91
CA LYS A 113 10.02 2.01 4.87
C LYS A 113 9.21 2.46 3.64
N GLY A 114 9.27 1.70 2.54
CA GLY A 114 8.67 2.07 1.25
C GLY A 114 7.21 2.53 1.25
N MET A 115 6.32 1.88 2.01
CA MET A 115 4.90 2.31 2.08
C MET A 115 4.72 3.68 2.74
N GLU A 116 5.48 3.99 3.81
CA GLU A 116 5.45 5.32 4.45
C GLU A 116 5.96 6.39 3.50
N GLU A 117 7.04 6.10 2.76
CA GLU A 117 7.60 7.03 1.78
C GLU A 117 6.64 7.31 0.64
N ALA A 118 6.05 6.25 0.06
CA ALA A 118 5.09 6.40 -1.02
C ALA A 118 3.88 7.22 -0.58
N ALA A 119 3.29 6.88 0.57
CA ALA A 119 2.16 7.63 1.11
C ALA A 119 2.52 9.09 1.42
N SER A 120 3.70 9.34 2.01
CA SER A 120 4.15 10.70 2.33
C SER A 120 4.39 11.54 1.07
N SER A 121 5.02 10.93 0.05
CA SER A 121 5.30 11.58 -1.23
C SER A 121 4.01 11.94 -1.96
N MET A 122 3.02 11.03 -1.98
CA MET A 122 1.72 11.29 -2.58
C MET A 122 0.93 12.35 -1.80
N ALA A 123 0.96 12.31 -0.46
CA ALA A 123 0.21 13.25 0.39
C ALA A 123 0.84 14.66 0.45
N GLY A 124 2.09 14.81 0.04
CA GLY A 124 2.85 16.06 0.22
C GLY A 124 3.18 16.39 1.68
N ALA A 125 3.03 15.43 2.60
CA ALA A 125 3.27 15.59 4.03
C ALA A 125 3.68 14.26 4.66
N ALA A 126 4.30 14.28 5.85
CA ALA A 126 4.73 13.06 6.52
C ALA A 126 3.54 12.17 6.93
N VAL A 127 3.55 10.92 6.46
CA VAL A 127 2.55 9.89 6.79
C VAL A 127 3.23 8.74 7.54
N LYS A 128 2.72 8.44 8.74
CA LYS A 128 3.19 7.32 9.56
C LYS A 128 2.28 6.11 9.39
N LEU A 129 2.86 4.94 9.15
CA LEU A 129 2.13 3.67 9.02
C LEU A 129 2.71 2.67 10.01
N THR A 130 1.98 2.42 11.10
CA THR A 130 2.29 1.31 12.02
C THR A 130 1.86 -0.03 11.38
N PRO A 131 2.28 -1.19 11.93
CA PRO A 131 1.83 -2.48 11.40
C PRO A 131 0.30 -2.55 11.28
N GLY A 132 -0.19 -2.93 10.10
CA GLY A 132 -1.63 -3.01 9.79
C GLY A 132 -2.29 -1.67 9.47
N SER A 133 -1.58 -0.55 9.52
CA SER A 133 -2.10 0.75 9.08
C SER A 133 -2.25 0.82 7.55
N ALA A 134 -3.21 1.63 7.10
CA ALA A 134 -3.37 2.03 5.71
C ALA A 134 -3.61 3.55 5.61
N ALA A 135 -2.97 4.19 4.65
CA ALA A 135 -3.29 5.56 4.25
C ALA A 135 -4.37 5.49 3.17
N LEU A 136 -5.48 6.20 3.37
CA LEU A 136 -6.57 6.28 2.42
C LEU A 136 -6.37 7.52 1.56
N MET A 137 -6.15 7.29 0.28
CA MET A 137 -5.68 8.30 -0.66
C MET A 137 -6.68 8.41 -1.80
N GLU A 138 -7.18 9.61 -2.04
CA GLU A 138 -8.08 9.91 -3.15
C GLU A 138 -7.36 10.70 -4.23
N VAL A 139 -7.79 10.49 -5.46
CA VAL A 139 -7.27 11.21 -6.62
C VAL A 139 -8.37 11.37 -7.65
N ALA A 140 -8.51 12.59 -8.17
CA ALA A 140 -9.41 12.85 -9.29
C ALA A 140 -8.62 12.70 -10.60
N ALA A 141 -8.90 11.64 -11.36
CA ALA A 141 -8.27 11.36 -12.64
C ALA A 141 -9.26 10.71 -13.62
N THR A 142 -9.01 10.84 -14.91
CA THR A 142 -9.83 10.24 -15.98
C THR A 142 -9.40 8.82 -16.36
N SER A 143 -8.21 8.39 -15.92
CA SER A 143 -7.65 7.05 -16.12
C SER A 143 -6.57 6.77 -15.08
N TRP A 144 -6.23 5.50 -14.84
CA TRP A 144 -5.09 5.13 -13.98
C TRP A 144 -3.75 5.58 -14.57
N LYS A 145 -3.72 5.79 -15.89
CA LYS A 145 -2.57 6.42 -16.56
C LYS A 145 -2.41 7.88 -16.21
N ASP A 146 -3.52 8.61 -16.08
CA ASP A 146 -3.50 10.03 -15.74
C ASP A 146 -3.10 10.23 -14.28
N VAL A 147 -3.43 9.29 -13.38
CA VAL A 147 -3.04 9.28 -11.95
C VAL A 147 -1.53 9.50 -11.75
N LEU A 148 -0.71 9.19 -12.76
CA LEU A 148 0.74 9.34 -12.70
C LEU A 148 1.27 10.74 -13.05
N GLY A 149 0.44 11.63 -13.60
CA GLY A 149 0.86 12.97 -14.03
C GLY A 149 2.08 12.96 -14.98
N ASP A 150 2.94 13.99 -14.85
CA ASP A 150 4.14 14.20 -15.67
C ASP A 150 5.34 13.30 -15.29
N HIS A 151 5.20 12.38 -14.32
CA HIS A 151 6.30 11.48 -13.92
C HIS A 151 6.85 10.64 -15.08
N LYS A 152 6.10 10.49 -16.19
CA LYS A 152 6.58 9.86 -17.43
C LYS A 152 7.70 10.61 -18.14
N ALA A 153 7.76 11.94 -18.05
CA ALA A 153 8.74 12.75 -18.77
C ALA A 153 10.12 12.76 -18.09
N GLU A 154 10.15 12.58 -16.76
CA GLU A 154 11.39 12.56 -15.96
C GLU A 154 12.12 11.21 -15.98
N LEU A 155 11.45 10.12 -16.37
CA LEU A 155 12.05 8.80 -16.59
C LEU A 155 13.21 8.80 -17.62
N LYS A 156 13.33 9.88 -18.43
CA LYS A 156 14.42 10.05 -19.41
C LYS A 156 15.51 11.04 -18.99
N LYS A 157 15.35 11.79 -17.90
CA LYS A 157 16.32 12.80 -17.49
C LYS A 157 16.45 12.77 -15.98
N GLY A 158 17.40 11.97 -15.50
CA GLY A 158 17.78 12.00 -14.08
C GLY A 158 18.20 13.41 -13.68
N ILE A 159 17.38 14.07 -12.85
CA ILE A 159 17.71 15.36 -12.24
C ILE A 159 17.24 15.37 -10.78
N LYS A 160 18.02 16.13 -10.01
CA LYS A 160 18.11 16.29 -8.57
C LYS A 160 16.97 17.14 -8.01
N ASP A 161 16.75 16.95 -6.71
CA ASP A 161 16.04 17.81 -5.75
C ASP A 161 15.71 19.21 -6.28
N GLU A 162 14.43 19.50 -6.55
CA GLU A 162 13.86 20.84 -6.46
C GLU A 162 12.32 20.81 -6.54
N ASP A 163 11.70 21.25 -5.44
CA ASP A 163 10.36 21.84 -5.30
C ASP A 163 9.18 21.20 -6.08
N TRP A 164 8.49 20.26 -5.41
CA TRP A 164 7.28 19.59 -5.88
C TRP A 164 6.05 20.50 -6.05
N SER A 165 6.12 21.80 -5.71
CA SER A 165 4.93 22.67 -5.60
C SER A 165 4.36 23.23 -6.92
N THR A 166 5.01 23.02 -8.08
CA THR A 166 4.61 23.66 -9.35
C THR A 166 4.15 22.74 -10.47
N HIS A 167 4.05 21.42 -10.25
CA HIS A 167 3.59 20.47 -11.27
C HIS A 167 2.06 20.43 -11.35
N ARG A 168 1.46 20.83 -12.49
CA ARG A 168 -0.01 20.73 -12.72
C ARG A 168 -0.50 19.30 -13.02
N GLY A 169 0.14 18.29 -12.42
CA GLY A 169 -0.17 16.88 -12.62
C GLY A 169 -0.66 16.27 -11.32
N VAL A 170 -1.92 15.85 -11.31
CA VAL A 170 -2.56 14.98 -10.30
C VAL A 170 -2.16 15.17 -8.83
N THR A 171 -3.05 15.78 -8.07
CA THR A 171 -2.90 15.91 -6.61
C THR A 171 -3.64 14.77 -5.90
N TRP A 172 -2.89 13.94 -5.20
CA TRP A 172 -3.47 13.00 -4.24
C TRP A 172 -3.89 13.74 -2.97
N ARG A 173 -5.04 13.36 -2.44
CA ARG A 173 -5.56 13.84 -1.15
C ARG A 173 -5.52 12.69 -0.15
N LEU A 174 -4.85 12.90 0.98
CA LEU A 174 -4.91 11.98 2.10
C LEU A 174 -6.22 12.21 2.86
N GLU A 175 -7.17 11.27 2.78
CA GLU A 175 -8.42 11.36 3.55
C GLU A 175 -8.17 11.10 5.03
N SER A 176 -7.46 10.01 5.31
CA SER A 176 -7.18 9.56 6.67
C SER A 176 -6.08 8.50 6.68
N VAL A 177 -5.52 8.26 7.86
CA VAL A 177 -4.70 7.09 8.12
C VAL A 177 -5.48 6.20 9.09
N ILE A 178 -5.91 5.04 8.62
CA ILE A 178 -6.45 4.02 9.52
C ILE A 178 -5.28 3.33 10.20
N THR A 179 -5.37 3.22 11.52
CA THR A 179 -4.42 2.48 12.34
C THR A 179 -5.21 1.47 13.17
N PRO A 180 -4.81 0.20 13.20
CA PRO A 180 -5.46 -0.78 14.03
C PRO A 180 -5.40 -0.37 15.50
N ALA A 181 -6.39 -0.78 16.30
CA ALA A 181 -6.32 -0.60 17.73
C ALA A 181 -5.03 -1.24 18.27
N GLU A 182 -4.29 -0.51 19.10
CA GLU A 182 -3.21 -1.13 19.87
C GLU A 182 -3.83 -2.22 20.75
N ALA A 183 -3.20 -3.40 20.80
CA ALA A 183 -3.63 -4.36 21.80
C ALA A 183 -3.36 -3.74 23.17
N SER A 184 -4.43 -3.56 23.95
CA SER A 184 -4.31 -3.31 25.37
C SER A 184 -3.39 -4.38 25.95
N ALA A 185 -2.27 -3.95 26.51
CA ALA A 185 -1.30 -4.80 27.20
C ALA A 185 -1.93 -5.55 28.37
#